data_AF-A0A953B3Z7-F1
#
_entry.id   AF-A0A953B3Z7-F1
#
_cell.length_a   1.000
_cell.length_b   1.000
_cell.length_c   1.000
_cell.angle_alpha   90.00
_cell.angle_beta   90.00
_cell.angle_gamma   90.00
#
_symmetry.space_group_name_H-M   'P 1'
#
loop_
_entity.id
_entity.type
_entity.pdbx_description
1 polymer ?
#
loop_
_entity_poly.entity_id
_entity_poly.type
_entity_poly.pdbx_seq_one_letter_code
_entity_poly.pdbx_strand_id
1 'polypeptide(L)' 'MLNAESMPRSDGRTAVRAGALVPALLAALLGLFVIWGVGFAGPSVIHNAAHDARHANGFPCH' A
#
# COMPACT_ATOMS: atom_id res chain seq x y z
N MET A 1 -24.92 -41.70 17.75
CA MET A 1 -23.50 -41.31 17.87
C MET A 1 -23.05 -40.83 16.49
N LEU A 2 -23.26 -39.54 16.20
CA LEU A 2 -22.83 -38.91 14.95
C LEU A 2 -21.37 -38.49 15.15
N ASN A 3 -20.44 -39.17 14.50
CA ASN A 3 -19.02 -38.87 14.60
C ASN A 3 -18.72 -37.54 13.90
N ALA A 4 -18.32 -36.56 14.70
CA ALA A 4 -17.71 -35.32 14.25
C ALA A 4 -16.22 -35.58 13.96
N GLU A 5 -15.92 -36.28 12.86
CA GLU A 5 -14.55 -36.47 12.41
C GLU A 5 -14.16 -35.38 11.40
N SER A 6 -13.13 -34.60 11.77
CA SER A 6 -12.23 -33.84 10.91
C SER A 6 -12.77 -32.58 10.19
N MET A 7 -12.65 -31.42 10.85
CA MET A 7 -12.48 -30.15 10.15
C MET A 7 -11.00 -29.72 10.17
N PRO A 8 -10.22 -29.97 9.12
CA PRO A 8 -8.97 -29.25 8.92
C PRO A 8 -9.29 -27.88 8.30
N ARG A 9 -9.23 -26.81 9.09
CA ARG A 9 -9.23 -25.43 8.59
C ARG A 9 -7.95 -24.71 9.00
N SER A 10 -6.83 -25.09 8.39
CA SER A 10 -5.57 -24.33 8.44
C SER A 10 -4.97 -24.04 7.06
N ASP A 11 -5.38 -24.73 6.00
CA ASP A 11 -4.70 -24.66 4.69
C ASP A 11 -4.96 -23.35 3.94
N GLY A 12 -6.11 -22.71 4.18
CA GLY A 12 -6.49 -21.46 3.51
C GLY A 12 -5.66 -20.24 3.94
N ARG A 13 -5.19 -20.17 5.20
CA ARG A 13 -4.41 -19.02 5.70
C ARG A 13 -2.99 -18.99 5.13
N THR A 14 -2.38 -20.15 4.93
CA THR A 14 -1.06 -20.31 4.30
C THR A 14 -1.11 -20.08 2.80
N ALA A 15 -2.14 -20.58 2.10
CA ALA A 15 -2.34 -20.32 0.68
C ALA A 15 -2.60 -18.83 0.38
N VAL A 16 -3.41 -18.15 1.19
CA VAL A 16 -3.65 -16.69 1.09
C VAL A 16 -2.35 -15.89 1.33
N ARG A 17 -1.52 -16.32 2.29
CA ARG A 17 -0.19 -15.70 2.52
C ARG A 17 0.76 -15.93 1.35
N ALA A 18 0.74 -17.12 0.74
CA ALA A 18 1.60 -17.45 -0.39
C ALA A 18 1.27 -16.59 -1.63
N GLY A 19 -0.02 -16.38 -1.93
CA GLY A 19 -0.47 -15.51 -3.01
C GLY A 19 -0.24 -14.01 -2.76
N ALA A 20 -0.08 -13.60 -1.50
CA ALA A 20 0.10 -12.19 -1.12
C ALA A 20 1.56 -11.69 -1.23
N LEU A 21 2.55 -12.57 -1.41
CA LEU A 21 3.97 -12.18 -1.45
C LEU A 21 4.30 -11.22 -2.60
N VAL A 22 3.83 -11.50 -3.81
CA VAL A 22 4.05 -10.64 -4.98
C VAL A 22 3.44 -9.24 -4.79
N PRO A 23 2.13 -9.09 -4.49
CA PRO A 23 1.57 -7.76 -4.28
C PRO A 23 2.16 -7.05 -3.06
N ALA A 24 2.55 -7.77 -2.00
CA ALA A 24 3.24 -7.19 -0.85
C ALA A 24 4.62 -6.62 -1.22
N LEU A 25 5.41 -7.35 -2.03
CA LEU A 25 6.69 -6.85 -2.53
C LEU A 25 6.51 -5.64 -3.43
N LEU A 26 5.52 -5.64 -4.32
CA LEU A 26 5.23 -4.48 -5.16
C LEU A 26 4.80 -3.25 -4.32
N ALA A 27 3.96 -3.44 -3.31
CA ALA A 27 3.58 -2.37 -2.40
C ALA A 27 4.79 -1.84 -1.62
N ALA A 28 5.68 -2.72 -1.17
CA ALA A 28 6.91 -2.34 -0.48
C ALA A 28 7.87 -1.56 -1.40
N LEU A 29 8.06 -2.03 -2.63
CA LEU A 29 8.89 -1.35 -3.64
C LEU A 29 8.31 0.01 -4.02
N LEU A 30 6.99 0.10 -4.20
CA LEU A 30 6.31 1.36 -4.47
C LEU A 30 6.48 2.33 -3.30
N GLY A 31 6.30 1.87 -2.07
CA GLY A 31 6.50 2.68 -0.88
C GLY A 31 7.94 3.20 -0.77
N LEU A 32 8.93 2.32 -1.00
CA LEU A 32 10.33 2.70 -1.02
C LEU A 32 10.63 3.73 -2.11
N PHE A 33 10.09 3.52 -3.31
CA PHE A 33 10.22 4.46 -4.42
C PHE A 33 9.66 5.84 -4.09
N VAL A 34 8.49 5.92 -3.46
CA VAL A 34 7.89 7.18 -3.04
C VAL A 34 8.75 7.88 -1.98
N ILE A 35 9.15 7.17 -0.92
CA ILE A 35 9.96 7.75 0.16
C ILE A 35 11.30 8.25 -0.39
N TRP A 36 11.97 7.45 -1.21
CA TRP A 36 13.23 7.83 -1.82
C TRP A 36 13.06 8.98 -2.82
N GLY A 37 12.09 8.89 -3.72
CA GLY A 37 11.82 9.91 -4.73
C GLY A 37 11.49 11.28 -4.11
N VAL A 38 10.66 11.30 -3.06
CA VAL A 38 10.31 12.55 -2.36
C VAL A 38 11.44 13.02 -1.44
N GLY A 39 12.08 12.11 -0.70
CA GLY A 39 13.12 12.44 0.27
C GLY A 39 14.39 13.02 -0.36
N PHE A 40 14.69 12.66 -1.61
CA PHE A 40 15.81 13.19 -2.38
C PHE A 40 15.40 14.18 -3.47
N ALA A 41 14.13 14.58 -3.55
CA ALA A 41 13.69 15.62 -4.47
C ALA A 41 14.26 16.99 -4.05
N GLY A 42 14.63 17.81 -5.03
CA GLY A 42 15.13 19.15 -4.79
C GLY A 42 14.07 20.07 -4.17
N PRO A 43 14.46 21.10 -3.39
CA PRO A 43 13.52 22.00 -2.72
C PRO A 43 12.51 22.68 -3.65
N SER A 44 12.93 23.06 -4.85
CA SER A 44 12.05 23.69 -5.85
C SER A 44 10.99 22.72 -6.38
N VAL A 45 11.34 21.46 -6.59
CA VAL A 45 10.40 20.41 -7.06
C VAL A 45 9.34 20.16 -6.00
N ILE A 46 9.74 20.00 -4.74
CA ILE A 46 8.80 19.78 -3.63
C ILE A 46 7.91 21.01 -3.43
N HIS A 47 8.47 22.22 -3.50
CA HIS A 47 7.72 23.46 -3.38
C HIS A 47 6.65 23.60 -4.47
N ASN A 48 7.02 23.33 -5.74
CA ASN A 48 6.09 23.40 -6.87
C ASN A 48 5.03 22.30 -6.77
N ALA A 49 5.40 21.06 -6.43
CA ALA A 49 4.44 19.98 -6.24
C ALA A 49 3.43 20.31 -5.13
N ALA A 50 3.87 20.90 -4.02
CA ALA A 50 2.97 21.35 -2.96
C ALA A 50 2.07 22.52 -3.40
N HIS A 51 2.62 23.44 -4.19
CA HIS A 51 1.88 24.54 -4.81
C HIS A 51 0.79 24.03 -5.77
N ASP A 52 1.08 23.00 -6.56
CA ASP A 52 0.13 22.41 -7.48
C ASP A 52 -0.92 21.57 -6.75
N ALA A 53 -0.51 20.85 -5.70
CA ALA A 53 -1.42 20.08 -4.86
C ALA A 53 -2.45 20.98 -4.16
N ARG A 54 -2.07 22.16 -3.65
CA ARG A 54 -3.07 23.08 -3.05
C ARG A 54 -4.05 23.65 -4.09
N HIS A 55 -3.63 23.82 -5.34
CA HIS A 55 -4.50 24.26 -6.43
C HIS A 55 -5.43 23.14 -6.88
N ALA A 56 -4.93 21.91 -6.98
CA ALA A 56 -5.71 20.73 -7.36
C ALA A 56 -6.71 20.32 -6.27
N ASN A 57 -6.29 20.41 -5.00
CA ASN A 57 -7.11 20.06 -3.83
C ASN A 57 -7.91 21.25 -3.31
N GLY A 58 -8.19 22.27 -4.14
CA GLY A 58 -8.89 23.48 -3.74
C GLY A 58 -10.16 23.17 -2.97
N PHE A 59 -10.05 23.16 -1.64
CA PHE A 59 -11.16 22.89 -0.76
C PHE A 59 -12.07 24.11 -0.84
N PRO A 60 -13.32 23.97 -1.31
CA PRO A 60 -14.24 25.10 -1.32
C PRO A 60 -14.43 25.55 0.13
N CYS A 61 -14.23 26.84 0.36
CA CYS A 61 -14.40 27.46 1.68
C CYS A 61 -15.88 27.76 2.00
N HIS A 62 -16.81 27.23 1.21
CA HIS A 62 -18.25 27.33 1.34
C HIS A 62 -18.94 26.29 0.44
#